data_AF-A0A067CGP7-F1
#
_entry.id   AF-A0A067CGP7-F1
#
_cell.length_a   1.000
_cell.length_b   1.000
_cell.length_c   1.000
_cell.angle_alpha   90.00
_cell.angle_beta   90.00
_cell.angle_gamma   90.00
#
_symmetry.space_group_name_H-M   'P 1'
#
loop_
_entity.id
_entity.type
_entity.pdbx_description
1 polymer ?
#
loop_
_entity_poly.entity_id
_entity_poly.type
_entity_poly.pdbx_seq_one_letter_code
_entity_poly.pdbx_strand_id
1 'polypeptide(L)'
;MTHPPSQRRVVPVASESNLRGLAQQKDVQKWKLDDCIEPVILPADKASTIHVWALGFVCVIGGHLYGWNEALQTGFLPFALSQIVTGAAYVVYVTSIAEVSCKVPFAGVSYSLTRITLGFFCGFVVGFVELLEYVASAACSVGYVADFVTAAFAWDDHWKPLIWFVFYAVSIAVFQLPGRIYWRLMVLFAFVCAIPMLLVVVAGCMYGDLAQNGAYRDDPLAPVWATGTITTAYFAWLPYTTWGYAGVESLTLIAGDTKEPKRTLPRGMLCAVVTLFCSNMSMVFVVPSLPPGIASAVNATFPLNNGLGMLGISETVGQWLILPAQMGMAAGFFLQYAHLTQSLANSNMLPACLGLKNQATTLKPMVAASAFGYLLCTLSHLSPAFEKALQNLFLLAATFCYSAQLIGFGMLRTTYRCDSKEFTSPFGIPGAVFAGSVYLLLALSIAGGFQGDDGVAVASFAAFLLLLLIYYHTVCKSTQTLTKDEYAAVFKFSVIKYNAARFSKSRSHRRSPITKTIAWAAGLVGESKATMVKCPEAKTITVKTQRSLAQLAPHDATGNSQRVDRCLGCVK
;
A
#
# COMPACT_ATOMS: atom_id res chain seq x y z
N MET A 1 1.88 -43.01 -61.59
CA MET A 1 0.89 -42.32 -60.74
C MET A 1 0.32 -43.32 -59.75
N THR A 2 0.43 -42.98 -58.46
CA THR A 2 -0.46 -43.39 -57.35
C THR A 2 -0.68 -44.88 -57.04
N HIS A 3 0.07 -45.38 -56.05
CA HIS A 3 -0.37 -46.43 -55.12
C HIS A 3 -1.52 -45.91 -54.22
N PRO A 4 -2.54 -46.71 -53.89
CA PRO A 4 -3.38 -46.52 -52.71
C PRO A 4 -2.82 -47.28 -51.48
N PRO A 5 -3.14 -46.84 -50.24
CA PRO A 5 -2.35 -47.18 -49.06
C PRO A 5 -2.89 -48.36 -48.24
N SER A 6 -1.96 -48.98 -47.51
CA SER A 6 -2.11 -50.02 -46.51
C SER A 6 -2.91 -49.60 -45.26
N GLN A 7 -3.74 -50.53 -44.78
CA GLN A 7 -4.45 -50.51 -43.49
C GLN A 7 -3.52 -50.17 -42.30
N ARG A 8 -3.94 -49.23 -41.44
CA ARG A 8 -3.32 -49.02 -40.11
C ARG A 8 -4.24 -49.54 -39.00
N ARG A 9 -3.61 -50.39 -38.19
CA ARG A 9 -4.04 -51.01 -36.93
C ARG A 9 -4.47 -49.94 -35.91
N VAL A 10 -5.67 -50.08 -35.35
CA VAL A 10 -6.17 -49.27 -34.21
C VAL A 10 -5.49 -49.77 -32.93
N VAL A 11 -4.89 -48.86 -32.16
CA VAL A 11 -4.29 -49.14 -30.84
C VAL A 11 -5.19 -48.51 -29.77
N PRO A 12 -5.45 -49.15 -28.62
CA PRO A 12 -6.44 -48.67 -27.65
C PRO A 12 -6.00 -47.36 -26.98
N VAL A 13 -6.98 -46.49 -26.74
CA VAL A 13 -6.85 -45.25 -25.96
C VAL A 13 -6.41 -45.60 -24.54
N ALA A 14 -5.31 -45.00 -24.08
CA ALA A 14 -4.79 -45.19 -22.73
C ALA A 14 -5.84 -44.81 -21.67
N SER A 15 -6.07 -45.73 -20.73
CA SER A 15 -6.98 -45.61 -19.59
C SER A 15 -6.61 -44.46 -18.63
N GLU A 16 -7.60 -43.97 -17.88
CA GLU A 16 -7.55 -42.92 -16.85
C GLU A 16 -6.42 -43.06 -15.80
N SER A 17 -5.77 -44.23 -15.71
CA SER A 17 -4.63 -44.48 -14.84
C SER A 17 -3.39 -43.66 -15.23
N ASN A 18 -3.19 -43.31 -16.50
CA ASN A 18 -2.01 -42.58 -16.97
C ASN A 18 -2.06 -41.06 -16.69
N LEU A 19 -3.23 -40.52 -16.35
CA LEU A 19 -3.37 -39.12 -15.91
C LEU A 19 -3.02 -38.93 -14.42
N ARG A 20 -3.00 -40.01 -13.62
CA ARG A 20 -2.57 -39.96 -12.21
C ARG A 20 -1.05 -39.96 -12.04
N GLY A 21 -0.29 -40.48 -13.01
CA GLY A 21 1.18 -40.60 -12.92
C GLY A 21 1.96 -39.29 -13.04
N LEU A 22 1.37 -38.23 -13.62
CA LEU A 22 2.04 -36.92 -13.77
C LEU A 22 1.80 -35.96 -12.59
N ALA A 23 1.01 -36.38 -11.59
CA ALA A 23 0.82 -35.65 -10.34
C ALA A 23 1.85 -36.03 -9.25
N GLN A 24 2.76 -36.96 -9.53
CA GLN A 24 3.79 -37.42 -8.59
C GLN A 24 5.19 -36.90 -8.98
N GLN A 25 5.40 -35.60 -8.86
CA GLN A 25 6.75 -35.05 -8.64
C GLN A 25 6.69 -33.71 -7.90
N LYS A 26 7.09 -33.76 -6.62
CA LYS A 26 7.28 -32.69 -5.62
C LYS A 26 6.03 -31.95 -5.12
N ASP A 27 5.56 -32.37 -3.94
CA ASP A 27 4.75 -31.64 -2.96
C ASP A 27 3.69 -30.68 -3.52
N VAL A 28 2.65 -31.23 -4.17
CA VAL A 28 1.40 -30.49 -4.32
C VAL A 28 0.68 -30.53 -2.98
N GLN A 29 1.05 -29.61 -2.09
CA GLN A 29 0.31 -29.35 -0.87
C GLN A 29 -1.14 -29.05 -1.25
N LYS A 30 -2.07 -29.92 -0.85
CA LYS A 30 -3.50 -29.81 -1.18
C LYS A 30 -4.07 -28.64 -0.37
N TRP A 31 -4.10 -27.45 -0.94
CA TRP A 31 -4.54 -26.24 -0.24
C TRP A 31 -6.04 -26.31 0.04
N LYS A 32 -6.44 -26.07 1.30
CA LYS A 32 -7.86 -25.94 1.67
C LYS A 32 -8.36 -24.60 1.13
N LEU A 33 -9.34 -24.66 0.23
CA LEU A 33 -10.07 -23.49 -0.24
C LEU A 33 -11.19 -23.23 0.78
N ASP A 34 -11.21 -22.03 1.36
CA ASP A 34 -12.27 -21.62 2.28
C ASP A 34 -13.26 -20.68 1.57
N ASP A 35 -14.54 -21.00 1.72
CA ASP A 35 -15.63 -20.15 1.28
C ASP A 35 -15.79 -19.00 2.28
N CYS A 36 -15.48 -17.78 1.82
CA CYS A 36 -15.72 -16.56 2.59
C CYS A 36 -17.13 -16.05 2.29
N ILE A 37 -17.81 -15.55 3.33
CA ILE A 37 -19.07 -14.84 3.14
C ILE A 37 -18.72 -13.49 2.52
N GLU A 38 -19.12 -13.27 1.27
CA GLU A 38 -19.06 -11.94 0.67
C GLU A 38 -20.15 -11.08 1.34
N PRO A 39 -19.79 -9.96 2.00
CA PRO A 39 -20.79 -9.07 2.55
C PRO A 39 -21.63 -8.51 1.39
N VAL A 40 -22.95 -8.67 1.48
CA VAL A 40 -23.88 -8.11 0.50
C VAL A 40 -23.98 -6.60 0.76
N ILE A 41 -23.07 -5.84 0.16
CA ILE A 41 -23.07 -4.37 0.23
C ILE A 41 -24.02 -3.84 -0.83
N LEU A 42 -25.04 -3.10 -0.39
CA LEU A 42 -26.00 -2.45 -1.29
C LEU A 42 -25.24 -1.53 -2.26
N PRO A 43 -25.63 -1.45 -3.55
CA PRO A 43 -24.97 -0.55 -4.51
C PRO A 43 -24.93 0.91 -4.06
N ALA A 44 -25.91 1.35 -3.27
CA ALA A 44 -25.96 2.70 -2.70
C ALA A 44 -24.88 2.96 -1.64
N ASP A 45 -24.41 1.91 -0.96
CA ASP A 45 -23.44 1.97 0.13
C ASP A 45 -21.99 1.87 -0.35
N LYS A 46 -21.78 1.59 -1.65
CA LYS A 46 -20.43 1.49 -2.24
C LYS A 46 -19.79 2.86 -2.50
N ALA A 47 -18.48 2.94 -2.26
CA ALA A 47 -17.64 4.10 -2.47
C ALA A 47 -17.54 4.48 -3.95
N SER A 48 -17.53 5.79 -4.22
CA SER A 48 -17.24 6.37 -5.53
C SER A 48 -15.85 7.03 -5.53
N THR A 49 -15.39 7.55 -6.66
CA THR A 49 -14.04 8.14 -6.78
C THR A 49 -13.81 9.26 -5.78
N ILE A 50 -14.82 10.12 -5.58
CA ILE A 50 -14.74 11.22 -4.61
C ILE A 50 -14.71 10.72 -3.17
N HIS A 51 -15.36 9.58 -2.87
CA HIS A 51 -15.29 8.98 -1.54
C HIS A 51 -13.89 8.41 -1.25
N VAL A 52 -13.28 7.74 -2.24
CA VAL A 52 -11.90 7.23 -2.14
C VAL A 52 -10.90 8.38 -1.98
N TRP A 53 -11.07 9.46 -2.75
CA TRP A 53 -10.28 10.69 -2.60
C TRP A 53 -10.41 11.29 -1.20
N ALA A 54 -11.65 11.46 -0.73
CA ALA A 54 -11.93 12.07 0.57
C ALA A 54 -11.32 11.25 1.71
N LEU A 55 -11.45 9.92 1.68
CA LEU A 55 -10.82 9.04 2.67
C LEU A 55 -9.30 9.22 2.65
N GLY A 56 -8.68 9.20 1.48
CA GLY A 56 -7.23 9.35 1.35
C GLY A 56 -6.72 10.69 1.83
N PHE A 57 -7.45 11.75 1.51
CA PHE A 57 -7.16 13.10 1.99
C PHE A 57 -7.27 13.19 3.52
N VAL A 58 -8.37 12.70 4.11
CA VAL A 58 -8.62 12.73 5.56
C VAL A 58 -7.58 11.92 6.34
N CYS A 59 -7.11 10.79 5.80
CA CYS A 59 -6.10 9.95 6.45
C CYS A 59 -4.75 10.66 6.64
N VAL A 60 -4.46 11.71 5.85
CA VAL A 60 -3.11 12.28 5.76
C VAL A 60 -3.08 13.77 6.07
N ILE A 61 -4.16 14.51 5.82
CA ILE A 61 -4.19 15.98 5.92
C ILE A 61 -3.80 16.52 7.30
N GLY A 62 -4.09 15.80 8.38
CA GLY A 62 -3.63 16.17 9.73
C GLY A 62 -2.11 16.40 9.78
N GLY A 63 -1.37 15.60 9.02
CA GLY A 63 0.07 15.70 8.96
C GLY A 63 0.62 16.91 8.19
N HIS A 64 -0.23 17.69 7.51
CA HIS A 64 0.20 18.93 6.84
C HIS A 64 0.15 20.11 7.80
N LEU A 65 -0.58 19.99 8.92
CA LEU A 65 -0.94 21.12 9.76
C LEU A 65 -0.01 21.34 10.95
N TYR A 66 0.82 20.36 11.34
CA TYR A 66 1.79 20.49 12.43
C TYR A 66 2.79 19.31 12.48
N GLY A 67 3.82 19.42 13.31
CA GLY A 67 4.80 18.36 13.61
C GLY A 67 6.00 18.30 12.67
N TRP A 68 5.82 18.66 11.39
CA TRP A 68 6.91 18.68 10.41
C TRP A 68 7.82 19.92 10.52
N ASN A 69 7.37 20.96 11.20
CA ASN A 69 8.06 22.25 11.32
C ASN A 69 9.36 22.17 12.14
N GLU A 70 9.53 21.15 12.99
CA GLU A 70 10.80 20.91 13.69
C GLU A 70 11.96 20.67 12.72
N ALA A 71 11.69 20.10 11.54
CA ALA A 71 12.71 19.87 10.53
C ALA A 71 13.31 21.15 9.93
N LEU A 72 12.68 22.30 10.17
CA LEU A 72 13.19 23.60 9.81
C LEU A 72 14.39 24.04 10.68
N GLN A 73 14.73 23.31 11.76
CA GLN A 73 15.91 23.58 12.60
C GLN A 73 17.21 23.70 11.79
N THR A 74 17.35 22.91 10.72
CA THR A 74 18.53 22.93 9.84
C THR A 74 18.43 23.90 8.65
N GLY A 75 17.46 24.81 8.70
CA GLY A 75 17.17 25.75 7.61
C GLY A 75 16.03 25.28 6.71
N PHE A 76 15.52 26.22 5.92
CA PHE A 76 14.44 25.97 4.98
C PHE A 76 14.86 25.01 3.86
N LEU A 77 16.06 25.21 3.30
CA LEU A 77 16.47 24.55 2.06
C LEU A 77 16.64 23.01 2.20
N PRO A 78 17.31 22.48 3.25
CA PRO A 78 17.47 21.03 3.39
C PRO A 78 16.13 20.31 3.51
N PHE A 79 15.21 20.85 4.32
CA PHE A 79 13.88 20.26 4.49
C PHE A 79 13.04 20.37 3.21
N ALA A 80 12.99 21.54 2.57
CA ALA A 80 12.21 21.75 1.35
C ALA A 80 12.65 20.81 0.21
N LEU A 81 13.96 20.65 0.00
CA LEU A 81 14.51 19.72 -0.99
C LEU A 81 14.16 18.27 -0.65
N SER A 82 14.28 17.88 0.62
CA SER A 82 13.93 16.54 1.09
C SER A 82 12.43 16.25 0.90
N GLN A 83 11.58 17.25 1.12
CA GLN A 83 10.14 17.16 0.91
C GLN A 83 9.77 16.98 -0.56
N ILE A 84 10.45 17.70 -1.47
CA ILE A 84 10.21 17.56 -2.91
C ILE A 84 10.58 16.15 -3.39
N VAL A 85 11.75 15.64 -2.99
CA VAL A 85 12.21 14.29 -3.35
C VAL A 85 11.26 13.23 -2.80
N THR A 86 10.87 13.34 -1.53
CA THR A 86 9.95 12.39 -0.88
C THR A 86 8.55 12.46 -1.49
N GLY A 87 8.03 13.67 -1.72
CA GLY A 87 6.73 13.86 -2.35
C GLY A 87 6.67 13.30 -3.77
N ALA A 88 7.72 13.50 -4.57
CA ALA A 88 7.83 12.88 -5.89
C ALA A 88 7.86 11.34 -5.79
N ALA A 89 8.58 10.79 -4.81
CA ALA A 89 8.60 9.34 -4.58
C ALA A 89 7.20 8.78 -4.26
N TYR A 90 6.42 9.47 -3.42
CA TYR A 90 5.04 9.08 -3.13
C TYR A 90 4.11 9.18 -4.34
N VAL A 91 4.20 10.23 -5.16
CA VAL A 91 3.41 10.33 -6.40
C VAL A 91 3.73 9.15 -7.32
N VAL A 92 5.01 8.84 -7.50
CA VAL A 92 5.46 7.70 -8.31
C VAL A 92 4.96 6.38 -7.73
N TYR A 93 5.15 6.16 -6.43
CA TYR A 93 4.71 4.96 -5.71
C TYR A 93 3.19 4.75 -5.81
N VAL A 94 2.39 5.79 -5.56
CA VAL A 94 0.92 5.72 -5.63
C VAL A 94 0.47 5.38 -7.05
N THR A 95 1.13 5.91 -8.09
CA THR A 95 0.81 5.50 -9.47
C THR A 95 1.14 4.03 -9.73
N SER A 96 2.24 3.51 -9.18
CA SER A 96 2.58 2.09 -9.31
C SER A 96 1.54 1.17 -8.67
N ILE A 97 1.09 1.49 -7.46
CA ILE A 97 0.07 0.69 -6.76
C ILE A 97 -1.33 0.88 -7.35
N ALA A 98 -1.63 2.05 -7.92
CA ALA A 98 -2.88 2.28 -8.65
C ALA A 98 -2.99 1.31 -9.85
N GLU A 99 -1.90 1.10 -10.59
CA GLU A 99 -1.86 0.08 -11.65
C GLU A 99 -2.01 -1.35 -11.11
N VAL A 100 -1.41 -1.65 -9.95
CA VAL A 100 -1.54 -2.95 -9.28
C VAL A 100 -3.00 -3.21 -8.91
N SER A 101 -3.69 -2.22 -8.33
CA SER A 101 -5.09 -2.32 -7.91
C SER A 101 -6.04 -2.61 -9.08
N CYS A 102 -5.70 -2.20 -10.31
CA CYS A 102 -6.46 -2.53 -11.51
C CYS A 102 -6.35 -4.02 -11.89
N LYS A 103 -5.18 -4.63 -11.63
CA LYS A 103 -4.86 -6.01 -12.01
C LYS A 103 -5.37 -7.01 -10.96
N VAL A 104 -5.37 -6.59 -9.69
CA VAL A 104 -5.71 -7.40 -8.52
C VAL A 104 -6.67 -6.61 -7.62
N PRO A 105 -7.97 -6.55 -7.96
CA PRO A 105 -8.93 -5.64 -7.31
C PRO A 105 -9.69 -6.30 -6.15
N PHE A 106 -8.99 -6.79 -5.14
CA PHE A 106 -9.60 -7.31 -3.91
C PHE A 106 -8.88 -6.79 -2.67
N ALA A 107 -9.55 -6.79 -1.52
CA ALA A 107 -9.02 -6.23 -0.28
C ALA A 107 -7.75 -6.98 0.18
N GLY A 108 -6.70 -6.25 0.56
CA GLY A 108 -5.42 -6.83 0.96
C GLY A 108 -4.42 -6.97 -0.18
N VAL A 109 -4.42 -6.03 -1.13
CA VAL A 109 -3.59 -6.07 -2.34
C VAL A 109 -2.11 -6.27 -2.02
N SER A 110 -1.58 -5.58 -1.01
CA SER A 110 -0.16 -5.64 -0.65
C SER A 110 0.28 -7.05 -0.20
N TYR A 111 -0.32 -7.59 0.87
CA TYR A 111 0.03 -8.92 1.36
C TYR A 111 -0.32 -10.02 0.34
N SER A 112 -1.47 -9.92 -0.34
CA SER A 112 -1.92 -10.93 -1.30
C SER A 112 -1.07 -10.95 -2.56
N LEU A 113 -0.68 -9.78 -3.06
CA LEU A 113 0.29 -9.69 -4.15
C LEU A 113 1.62 -10.28 -3.72
N THR A 114 2.09 -9.97 -2.52
CA THR A 114 3.32 -10.52 -1.97
C THR A 114 3.27 -12.04 -1.87
N ARG A 115 2.14 -12.64 -1.48
CA ARG A 115 1.94 -14.10 -1.51
C ARG A 115 2.10 -14.67 -2.92
N ILE A 116 1.56 -13.99 -3.92
CA ILE A 116 1.63 -14.41 -5.33
C ILE A 116 3.05 -14.28 -5.89
N THR A 117 3.77 -13.23 -5.52
CA THR A 117 5.06 -12.86 -6.13
C THR A 117 6.26 -13.43 -5.37
N LEU A 118 6.29 -13.30 -4.05
CA LEU A 118 7.41 -13.66 -3.17
C LEU A 118 7.13 -14.92 -2.33
N GLY A 119 5.88 -15.36 -2.24
CA GLY A 119 5.47 -16.58 -1.55
C GLY A 119 4.79 -16.35 -0.20
N PHE A 120 4.27 -17.44 0.39
CA PHE A 120 3.40 -17.39 1.57
C PHE A 120 4.03 -16.76 2.81
N PHE A 121 5.32 -17.05 3.07
CA PHE A 121 6.04 -16.50 4.22
C PHE A 121 6.19 -14.98 4.12
N CYS A 122 6.71 -14.48 2.98
CA CYS A 122 6.85 -13.05 2.75
C CYS A 122 5.50 -12.34 2.81
N GLY A 123 4.46 -12.94 2.23
CA GLY A 123 3.11 -12.40 2.30
C GLY A 123 2.51 -12.40 3.71
N PHE A 124 2.90 -13.35 4.57
CA PHE A 124 2.56 -13.32 5.99
C PHE A 124 3.25 -12.17 6.71
N VAL A 125 4.57 -12.03 6.57
CA VAL A 125 5.31 -10.94 7.21
C VAL A 125 4.77 -9.59 6.77
N VAL A 126 4.63 -9.36 5.46
CA VAL A 126 4.10 -8.09 4.92
C VAL A 126 2.69 -7.80 5.43
N GLY A 127 1.80 -8.80 5.51
CA GLY A 127 0.44 -8.57 6.00
C GLY A 127 0.37 -8.12 7.47
N PHE A 128 1.21 -8.68 8.35
CA PHE A 128 1.25 -8.26 9.75
C PHE A 128 2.05 -6.97 9.98
N VAL A 129 3.10 -6.72 9.18
CA VAL A 129 3.84 -5.46 9.21
C VAL A 129 2.97 -4.31 8.73
N GLU A 130 2.19 -4.52 7.67
CA GLU A 130 1.19 -3.56 7.18
C GLU A 130 0.07 -3.33 8.21
N LEU A 131 -0.35 -4.38 8.94
CA LEU A 131 -1.30 -4.20 10.04
C LEU A 131 -0.70 -3.39 11.19
N LEU A 132 0.56 -3.64 11.57
CA LEU A 132 1.28 -2.86 12.57
C LEU A 132 1.38 -1.39 12.14
N GLU A 133 1.78 -1.14 10.90
CA GLU A 133 1.90 0.21 10.33
C GLU A 133 0.62 1.03 10.53
N TYR A 134 -0.53 0.55 10.06
CA TYR A 134 -1.77 1.30 10.15
C TYR A 134 -2.30 1.41 11.59
N VAL A 135 -2.16 0.37 12.41
CA VAL A 135 -2.62 0.40 13.80
C VAL A 135 -1.74 1.33 14.66
N ALA A 136 -0.42 1.29 14.48
CA ALA A 136 0.52 2.16 15.19
C ALA A 136 0.41 3.62 14.72
N SER A 137 0.19 3.87 13.43
CA SER A 137 -0.08 5.21 12.90
C SER A 137 -1.37 5.81 13.50
N ALA A 138 -2.45 5.01 13.56
CA ALA A 138 -3.69 5.41 14.23
C ALA A 138 -3.47 5.67 15.73
N ALA A 139 -2.76 4.78 16.44
CA ALA A 139 -2.47 4.92 17.87
C ALA A 139 -1.66 6.19 18.19
N CYS A 140 -0.63 6.48 17.38
CA CYS A 140 0.15 7.71 17.48
C CYS A 140 -0.74 8.95 17.31
N SER A 141 -1.59 8.94 16.29
CA SER A 141 -2.50 10.06 16.01
C SER A 141 -3.58 10.25 17.10
N VAL A 142 -4.08 9.16 17.69
CA VAL A 142 -4.99 9.20 18.85
C VAL A 142 -4.28 9.77 20.09
N GLY A 143 -2.99 9.50 20.26
CA GLY A 143 -2.12 10.13 21.26
C GLY A 143 -2.16 11.66 21.14
N TYR A 144 -1.87 12.19 19.96
CA TYR A 144 -1.91 13.64 19.70
C TYR A 144 -3.30 14.27 19.92
N VAL A 145 -4.39 13.55 19.61
CA VAL A 145 -5.75 14.02 19.95
C VAL A 145 -5.91 14.14 21.46
N ALA A 146 -5.41 13.17 22.23
CA ALA A 146 -5.48 13.23 23.69
C ALA A 146 -4.63 14.35 24.26
N ASP A 147 -3.41 14.54 23.77
CA ASP A 147 -2.54 15.66 24.17
C ASP A 147 -3.19 17.02 23.90
N PHE A 148 -3.86 17.15 22.75
CA PHE A 148 -4.63 18.36 22.44
C PHE A 148 -5.75 18.59 23.47
N VAL A 149 -6.55 17.57 23.76
CA VAL A 149 -7.69 17.68 24.67
C VAL A 149 -7.23 17.98 26.10
N THR A 150 -6.19 17.30 26.59
CA THR A 150 -5.66 17.56 27.94
C THR A 150 -5.05 18.96 28.04
N ALA A 151 -4.32 19.41 27.03
CA ALA A 151 -3.79 20.77 26.99
C ALA A 151 -4.90 21.84 26.91
N ALA A 152 -5.90 21.65 26.05
CA ALA A 152 -6.96 22.63 25.83
C ALA A 152 -7.86 22.85 27.06
N PHE A 153 -8.09 21.80 27.86
CA PHE A 153 -8.90 21.88 29.07
C PHE A 153 -8.08 21.90 30.37
N ALA A 154 -6.75 21.92 30.28
CA ALA A 154 -5.84 21.81 31.42
C ALA A 154 -6.15 20.59 32.31
N TRP A 155 -6.44 19.44 31.69
CA TRP A 155 -6.66 18.18 32.39
C TRP A 155 -5.35 17.45 32.65
N ASP A 156 -5.33 16.65 33.72
CA ASP A 156 -4.19 15.79 34.04
C ASP A 156 -4.02 14.65 33.01
N ASP A 157 -2.77 14.27 32.76
CA ASP A 157 -2.41 13.21 31.83
C ASP A 157 -2.99 11.83 32.19
N HIS A 158 -3.37 11.61 33.46
CA HIS A 158 -4.09 10.42 33.89
C HIS A 158 -5.42 10.19 33.14
N TRP A 159 -6.01 11.24 32.56
CA TRP A 159 -7.26 11.13 31.79
C TRP A 159 -7.05 10.67 30.34
N LYS A 160 -5.81 10.64 29.83
CA LYS A 160 -5.51 10.22 28.44
C LYS A 160 -6.09 8.85 28.06
N PRO A 161 -6.01 7.79 28.90
CA PRO A 161 -6.63 6.49 28.61
C PRO A 161 -8.14 6.57 28.38
N LEU A 162 -8.85 7.39 29.16
CA LEU A 162 -10.29 7.58 28.97
C LEU A 162 -10.59 8.29 27.64
N ILE A 163 -9.78 9.30 27.28
CA ILE A 163 -9.93 10.03 26.01
C ILE A 163 -9.73 9.07 24.83
N TRP A 164 -8.69 8.23 24.86
CA TRP A 164 -8.48 7.23 23.82
C TRP A 164 -9.65 6.26 23.73
N PHE A 165 -10.15 5.76 24.88
CA PHE A 165 -11.27 4.82 24.91
C PHE A 165 -12.51 5.43 24.25
N VAL A 166 -12.86 6.67 24.61
CA VAL A 166 -13.97 7.40 24.00
C VAL A 166 -13.74 7.61 22.51
N PHE A 167 -12.53 8.01 22.11
CA PHE A 167 -12.20 8.23 20.70
C PHE A 167 -12.33 6.95 19.86
N TYR A 168 -11.78 5.82 20.34
CA TYR A 168 -11.90 4.52 19.68
C TYR A 168 -13.37 4.10 19.59
N ALA A 169 -14.13 4.21 20.68
CA ALA A 169 -15.54 3.83 20.72
C ALA A 169 -16.40 4.64 19.73
N VAL A 170 -16.22 5.97 19.71
CA VAL A 170 -16.93 6.88 18.79
C VAL A 170 -16.53 6.60 17.35
N SER A 171 -15.24 6.45 17.07
CA SER A 171 -14.75 6.18 15.70
C SER A 171 -15.30 4.86 15.17
N ILE A 172 -15.26 3.80 15.98
CA ILE A 172 -15.86 2.49 15.62
C ILE A 172 -17.34 2.66 15.32
N ALA A 173 -18.10 3.37 16.17
CA ALA A 173 -19.54 3.60 15.96
C ALA A 173 -19.83 4.34 14.64
N VAL A 174 -19.02 5.36 14.31
CA VAL A 174 -19.16 6.11 13.05
C VAL A 174 -18.93 5.22 11.83
N PHE A 175 -17.91 4.36 11.85
CA PHE A 175 -17.64 3.45 10.74
C PHE A 175 -18.61 2.27 10.63
N GLN A 176 -19.46 2.02 11.64
CA GLN A 176 -20.56 1.06 11.54
C GLN A 176 -21.84 1.66 10.94
N LEU A 177 -21.87 2.96 10.65
CA LEU A 177 -23.01 3.57 9.96
C LEU A 177 -23.16 3.00 8.53
N PRO A 178 -24.36 3.04 7.93
CA PRO A 178 -24.56 2.62 6.54
C PRO A 178 -23.67 3.42 5.57
N GLY A 179 -23.13 2.73 4.55
CA GLY A 179 -22.24 3.30 3.51
C GLY A 179 -22.67 4.65 2.97
N ARG A 180 -23.92 4.75 2.56
CA ARG A 180 -24.51 5.99 2.00
C ARG A 180 -24.43 7.20 2.93
N ILE A 181 -24.36 6.99 4.24
CA ILE A 181 -24.27 8.07 5.23
C ILE A 181 -22.80 8.38 5.50
N TYR A 182 -22.02 7.38 5.90
CA TYR A 182 -20.64 7.65 6.31
C TYR A 182 -19.79 8.19 5.16
N TRP A 183 -19.97 7.72 3.93
CA TRP A 183 -19.20 8.26 2.79
C TRP A 183 -19.49 9.74 2.52
N ARG A 184 -20.73 10.19 2.71
CA ARG A 184 -21.09 11.62 2.57
C ARG A 184 -20.50 12.43 3.70
N LEU A 185 -20.53 11.90 4.93
CA LEU A 185 -19.88 12.52 6.08
C LEU A 185 -18.36 12.62 5.87
N MET A 186 -17.72 11.60 5.31
CA MET A 186 -16.28 11.61 4.98
C MET A 186 -15.93 12.71 3.97
N VAL A 187 -16.73 12.91 2.93
CA VAL A 187 -16.52 14.00 1.96
C VAL A 187 -16.71 15.36 2.62
N LEU A 188 -17.77 15.56 3.40
CA LEU A 188 -18.00 16.81 4.13
C LEU A 188 -16.83 17.10 5.08
N PHE A 189 -16.41 16.08 5.82
CA PHE A 189 -15.32 16.16 6.77
C PHE A 189 -13.98 16.48 6.09
N ALA A 190 -13.70 15.88 4.92
CA ALA A 190 -12.53 16.24 4.12
C ALA A 190 -12.49 17.74 3.79
N PHE A 191 -13.62 18.34 3.41
CA PHE A 191 -13.68 19.78 3.17
C PHE A 191 -13.45 20.60 4.44
N VAL A 192 -14.00 20.18 5.57
CA VAL A 192 -13.76 20.84 6.87
C VAL A 192 -12.28 20.80 7.24
N CYS A 193 -11.62 19.64 7.08
CA CYS A 193 -10.19 19.47 7.36
C CYS A 193 -9.30 20.33 6.45
N ALA A 194 -9.77 20.70 5.25
CA ALA A 194 -9.03 21.54 4.32
C ALA A 194 -9.08 23.04 4.66
N ILE A 195 -10.07 23.50 5.46
CA ILE A 195 -10.28 24.92 5.80
C ILE A 195 -9.02 25.60 6.38
N PRO A 196 -8.37 25.11 7.46
CA PRO A 196 -7.23 25.79 8.06
C PRO A 196 -6.08 25.98 7.07
N MET A 197 -5.81 24.95 6.26
CA MET A 197 -4.80 25.00 5.20
C MET A 197 -5.13 26.07 4.15
N LEU A 198 -6.38 26.13 3.67
CA LEU A 198 -6.80 27.12 2.67
C LEU A 198 -6.66 28.55 3.21
N LEU A 199 -7.04 28.78 4.48
CA LEU A 199 -6.88 30.08 5.13
C LEU A 199 -5.39 30.47 5.22
N VAL A 200 -4.52 29.54 5.58
CA VAL A 200 -3.07 29.81 5.66
C VAL A 200 -2.49 30.08 4.27
N VAL A 201 -2.94 29.41 3.21
CA VAL A 201 -2.56 29.76 1.83
C VAL A 201 -2.98 31.20 1.50
N VAL A 202 -4.19 31.62 1.87
CA VAL A 202 -4.65 33.00 1.69
C VAL A 202 -3.75 33.99 2.44
N ALA A 203 -3.41 33.69 3.71
CA ALA A 203 -2.46 34.49 4.47
C ALA A 203 -1.08 34.57 3.77
N GLY A 204 -0.60 33.45 3.24
CA GLY A 204 0.62 33.36 2.46
C GLY A 204 0.60 34.24 1.21
N CYS A 205 -0.52 34.29 0.48
CA CYS A 205 -0.66 35.17 -0.67
C CYS A 205 -0.69 36.66 -0.30
N MET A 206 -1.16 37.01 0.90
CA MET A 206 -1.29 38.40 1.35
C MET A 206 -0.03 38.93 2.04
N TYR A 207 0.65 38.09 2.82
CA TYR A 207 1.71 38.50 3.74
C TYR A 207 3.01 37.70 3.59
N GLY A 208 3.02 36.67 2.74
CA GLY A 208 4.17 35.78 2.59
C GLY A 208 5.33 36.44 1.85
N ASP A 209 6.49 36.47 2.49
CA ASP A 209 7.76 36.83 1.88
C ASP A 209 8.82 35.81 2.31
N LEU A 210 9.10 34.85 1.43
CA LEU A 210 10.07 33.79 1.70
C LEU A 210 11.51 34.34 1.76
N ALA A 211 11.84 35.37 0.98
CA ALA A 211 13.17 35.96 1.00
C ALA A 211 13.43 36.69 2.32
N GLN A 212 12.38 37.29 2.89
CA GLN A 212 12.45 37.95 4.18
C GLN A 212 12.48 36.95 5.35
N ASN A 213 11.57 35.98 5.36
CA ASN A 213 11.25 35.17 6.54
C ASN A 213 11.79 33.73 6.51
N GLY A 214 12.19 33.23 5.34
CA GLY A 214 12.59 31.84 5.13
C GLY A 214 14.03 31.49 5.55
N ALA A 215 14.87 32.47 5.83
CA ALA A 215 16.23 32.27 6.32
C ALA A 215 16.34 32.58 7.81
N TYR A 216 17.21 31.85 8.51
CA TYR A 216 17.64 32.28 9.84
C TYR A 216 18.45 33.57 9.70
N ARG A 217 18.11 34.57 10.50
CA ARG A 217 18.72 35.90 10.48
C ARG A 217 19.24 36.28 11.87
N ASP A 218 20.12 35.45 12.41
CA ASP A 218 20.86 35.79 13.64
C ASP A 218 21.83 36.97 13.37
N ASP A 219 22.36 37.06 12.14
CA ASP A 219 23.07 38.21 11.60
C ASP A 219 22.30 38.77 10.38
N PRO A 220 21.86 40.04 10.38
CA PRO A 220 21.18 40.67 9.25
C PRO A 220 21.95 40.64 7.93
N LEU A 221 23.29 40.53 7.96
CA LEU A 221 24.16 40.54 6.79
C LEU A 221 24.46 39.14 6.24
N ALA A 222 24.13 38.07 6.98
CA ALA A 222 24.44 36.68 6.60
C ALA A 222 23.22 35.76 6.82
N PRO A 223 22.19 35.82 5.95
CA PRO A 223 21.03 34.96 6.05
C PRO A 223 21.41 33.49 5.83
N VAL A 224 21.03 32.63 6.77
CA VAL A 224 21.37 31.20 6.73
C VAL A 224 20.15 30.39 6.25
N TRP A 225 20.28 29.81 5.06
CA TRP A 225 19.23 29.02 4.41
C TRP A 225 19.36 27.51 4.64
N ALA A 226 20.56 27.05 4.99
CA ALA A 226 20.90 25.66 5.26
C ALA A 226 22.02 25.59 6.29
N THR A 227 21.86 24.71 7.27
CA THR A 227 22.89 24.35 8.26
C THR A 227 22.96 22.84 8.39
N GLY A 228 24.03 22.36 9.04
CA GLY A 228 24.23 20.95 9.31
C GLY A 228 24.89 20.17 8.17
N THR A 229 24.97 18.87 8.39
CA THR A 229 25.57 17.86 7.50
C THR A 229 24.47 17.00 6.90
N ILE A 230 24.80 16.11 5.96
CA ILE A 230 23.82 15.15 5.43
C ILE A 230 23.19 14.30 6.55
N THR A 231 23.92 13.98 7.61
CA THR A 231 23.40 13.21 8.74
C THR A 231 22.39 14.00 9.57
N THR A 232 22.67 15.27 9.85
CA THR A 232 21.85 16.12 10.73
C THR A 232 20.75 16.88 10.00
N ALA A 233 20.88 17.11 8.69
CA ALA A 233 19.95 17.92 7.89
C ALA A 233 19.15 17.12 6.85
N TYR A 234 19.60 15.92 6.47
CA TYR A 234 18.85 15.04 5.56
C TYR A 234 18.36 13.79 6.29
N PHE A 235 19.28 12.97 6.82
CA PHE A 235 18.89 11.71 7.47
C PHE A 235 18.06 11.93 8.74
N ALA A 236 18.38 12.92 9.58
CA ALA A 236 17.59 13.21 10.78
C ALA A 236 16.12 13.52 10.45
N TRP A 237 15.89 14.33 9.41
CA TRP A 237 14.55 14.85 9.07
C TRP A 237 13.79 14.04 8.03
N LEU A 238 14.40 13.03 7.41
CA LEU A 238 13.75 12.22 6.38
C LEU A 238 12.44 11.55 6.85
N PRO A 239 12.27 11.11 8.11
CA PRO A 239 10.97 10.62 8.59
C PRO A 239 9.89 11.70 8.60
N TYR A 240 10.24 12.94 8.92
CA TYR A 240 9.30 14.07 8.93
C TYR A 240 8.76 14.39 7.54
N THR A 241 9.48 14.05 6.47
CA THR A 241 8.99 14.31 5.12
C THR A 241 7.82 13.42 4.72
N THR A 242 7.66 12.29 5.40
CA THR A 242 6.61 11.32 5.13
C THR A 242 5.25 11.71 5.69
N TRP A 243 5.21 12.64 6.66
CA TRP A 243 3.98 13.13 7.29
C TRP A 243 2.93 13.61 6.28
N GLY A 244 3.43 14.16 5.15
CA GLY A 244 2.59 14.67 4.09
C GLY A 244 1.86 13.62 3.26
N TYR A 245 2.19 12.33 3.41
CA TYR A 245 1.82 11.31 2.42
C TYR A 245 1.55 9.91 2.98
N ALA A 246 2.19 9.54 4.11
CA ALA A 246 2.16 8.19 4.64
C ALA A 246 0.73 7.70 4.86
N GLY A 247 0.42 6.51 4.36
CA GLY A 247 -0.89 5.88 4.51
C GLY A 247 -1.87 6.09 3.37
N VAL A 248 -1.56 6.91 2.36
CA VAL A 248 -2.43 7.09 1.17
C VAL A 248 -2.63 5.77 0.38
N GLU A 249 -1.66 4.86 0.43
CA GLU A 249 -1.70 3.53 -0.16
C GLU A 249 -2.73 2.59 0.47
N SER A 250 -3.14 2.87 1.71
CA SER A 250 -4.12 2.08 2.46
C SER A 250 -5.50 2.04 1.76
N LEU A 251 -5.76 2.97 0.84
CA LEU A 251 -6.97 3.02 0.00
C LEU A 251 -7.21 1.75 -0.82
N THR A 252 -6.18 0.94 -1.06
CA THR A 252 -6.35 -0.36 -1.73
C THR A 252 -7.16 -1.36 -0.89
N LEU A 253 -7.25 -1.16 0.42
CA LEU A 253 -7.95 -2.07 1.35
C LEU A 253 -9.48 -1.95 1.28
N ILE A 254 -10.01 -0.82 0.80
CA ILE A 254 -11.45 -0.60 0.62
C ILE A 254 -11.97 -1.07 -0.76
N ALA A 255 -11.23 -1.94 -1.44
CA ALA A 255 -11.61 -2.44 -2.76
C ALA A 255 -12.97 -3.15 -2.77
N GLY A 256 -13.29 -3.91 -1.71
CA GLY A 256 -14.58 -4.58 -1.55
C GLY A 256 -15.77 -3.61 -1.41
N ASP A 257 -15.51 -2.45 -0.83
CA ASP A 257 -16.50 -1.42 -0.54
C ASP A 257 -16.66 -0.43 -1.70
N THR A 258 -15.92 -0.60 -2.80
CA THR A 258 -15.85 0.37 -3.88
C THR A 258 -16.68 -0.04 -5.11
N LYS A 259 -17.35 0.93 -5.75
CA LYS A 259 -18.03 0.73 -7.05
C LYS A 259 -16.97 0.55 -8.14
N GLU A 260 -17.05 -0.53 -8.92
CA GLU A 260 -16.10 -0.79 -10.01
C GLU A 260 -14.62 -0.55 -9.60
N PRO A 261 -14.08 -1.34 -8.64
CA PRO A 261 -12.79 -1.05 -8.00
C PRO A 261 -11.63 -0.85 -8.98
N LYS A 262 -11.64 -1.54 -10.13
CA LYS A 262 -10.64 -1.38 -11.20
C LYS A 262 -10.54 0.02 -11.80
N ARG A 263 -11.59 0.84 -11.68
CA ARG A 263 -11.66 2.22 -12.21
C ARG A 263 -11.62 3.26 -11.12
N THR A 264 -12.38 3.01 -10.05
CA THR A 264 -12.62 3.98 -9.00
C THR A 264 -11.42 4.13 -8.07
N LEU A 265 -10.78 3.02 -7.69
CA LEU A 265 -9.57 3.04 -6.84
C LEU A 265 -8.42 3.82 -7.49
N PRO A 266 -7.95 3.48 -8.71
CA PRO A 266 -6.80 4.19 -9.29
C PRO A 266 -7.08 5.68 -9.44
N ARG A 267 -8.28 6.08 -9.87
CA ARG A 267 -8.66 7.49 -9.98
C ARG A 267 -8.67 8.19 -8.62
N GLY A 268 -9.28 7.57 -7.61
CA GLY A 268 -9.37 8.15 -6.27
C GLY A 268 -7.99 8.30 -5.62
N MET A 269 -7.14 7.29 -5.73
CA MET A 269 -5.77 7.29 -5.22
C MET A 269 -4.90 8.36 -5.89
N LEU A 270 -5.00 8.50 -7.23
CA LEU A 270 -4.26 9.52 -7.98
C LEU A 270 -4.74 10.94 -7.62
N CYS A 271 -6.06 11.15 -7.52
CA CYS A 271 -6.59 12.43 -7.06
C CYS A 271 -6.11 12.74 -5.63
N ALA A 272 -6.09 11.75 -4.74
CA ALA A 272 -5.66 11.94 -3.34
C ALA A 272 -4.19 12.34 -3.28
N VAL A 273 -3.28 11.57 -3.90
CA VAL A 273 -1.84 11.86 -3.82
C VAL A 273 -1.48 13.19 -4.49
N VAL A 274 -2.14 13.57 -5.59
CA VAL A 274 -1.90 14.86 -6.24
C VAL A 274 -2.39 16.01 -5.36
N THR A 275 -3.57 15.87 -4.75
CA THR A 275 -4.09 16.87 -3.80
C THR A 275 -3.13 17.03 -2.64
N LEU A 276 -2.70 15.91 -2.04
CA LEU A 276 -1.78 15.89 -0.91
C LEU A 276 -0.41 16.46 -1.26
N PHE A 277 0.11 16.18 -2.45
CA PHE A 277 1.36 16.76 -2.94
C PHE A 277 1.26 18.28 -3.06
N CYS A 278 0.22 18.78 -3.73
CA CYS A 278 0.03 20.22 -3.90
C CYS A 278 -0.17 20.93 -2.56
N SER A 279 -0.96 20.35 -1.65
CA SER A 279 -1.20 20.96 -0.33
C SER A 279 0.02 20.92 0.58
N ASN A 280 0.74 19.80 0.63
CA ASN A 280 1.94 19.71 1.44
C ASN A 280 3.04 20.62 0.91
N MET A 281 3.22 20.71 -0.43
CA MET A 281 4.12 21.70 -1.01
C MET A 281 3.69 23.12 -0.65
N SER A 282 2.40 23.47 -0.75
CA SER A 282 1.97 24.82 -0.37
C SER A 282 2.29 25.13 1.10
N MET A 283 2.06 24.20 2.03
CA MET A 283 2.40 24.40 3.45
C MET A 283 3.91 24.56 3.67
N VAL A 284 4.75 23.74 3.04
CA VAL A 284 6.20 23.83 3.20
C VAL A 284 6.77 25.16 2.71
N PHE A 285 6.18 25.79 1.69
CA PHE A 285 6.62 27.11 1.22
C PHE A 285 5.91 28.29 1.92
N VAL A 286 4.64 28.15 2.30
CA VAL A 286 3.85 29.23 2.89
C VAL A 286 4.18 29.43 4.37
N VAL A 287 4.28 28.37 5.16
CA VAL A 287 4.50 28.53 6.62
C VAL A 287 5.82 29.26 6.92
N PRO A 288 6.97 28.92 6.29
CA PRO A 288 8.21 29.65 6.51
C PRO A 288 8.25 31.05 5.88
N SER A 289 7.37 31.35 4.92
CA SER A 289 7.31 32.68 4.30
C SER A 289 6.54 33.70 5.13
N LEU A 290 5.75 33.24 6.11
CA LEU A 290 4.95 34.10 6.97
C LEU A 290 5.78 34.64 8.16
N PRO A 291 5.63 35.92 8.53
CA PRO A 291 6.13 36.45 9.79
C PRO A 291 5.56 35.67 11.00
N PRO A 292 6.31 35.49 12.10
CA PRO A 292 7.65 36.01 12.40
C PRO A 292 8.82 35.20 11.77
N GLY A 293 8.54 34.29 10.83
CA GLY A 293 9.53 33.53 10.08
C GLY A 293 9.98 32.22 10.72
N ILE A 294 10.96 31.58 10.07
CA ILE A 294 11.37 30.20 10.37
C ILE A 294 11.82 30.00 11.82
N ALA A 295 12.50 30.98 12.42
CA ALA A 295 13.05 30.90 13.78
C ALA A 295 11.98 30.66 14.85
N SER A 296 10.79 31.24 14.67
CA SER A 296 9.67 31.00 15.57
C SER A 296 8.85 29.78 15.18
N ALA A 297 8.73 29.50 13.87
CA ALA A 297 7.91 28.40 13.37
C ALA A 297 8.46 27.04 13.80
N VAL A 298 9.78 26.92 13.99
CA VAL A 298 10.46 25.69 14.38
C VAL A 298 9.97 25.13 15.72
N ASN A 299 9.79 26.00 16.72
CA ASN A 299 9.39 25.59 18.07
C ASN A 299 7.87 25.73 18.30
N ALA A 300 7.11 26.11 17.27
CA ALA A 300 5.68 26.28 17.38
C ALA A 300 4.97 24.92 17.35
N THR A 301 4.17 24.60 18.37
CA THR A 301 3.33 23.39 18.37
C THR A 301 2.30 23.40 17.24
N PHE A 302 1.73 24.57 16.95
CA PHE A 302 0.77 24.78 15.87
C PHE A 302 1.28 25.88 14.92
N PRO A 303 2.21 25.57 14.01
CA PRO A 303 2.89 26.58 13.19
C PRO A 303 1.94 27.36 12.27
N LEU A 304 0.79 26.78 11.92
CA LEU A 304 -0.24 27.42 11.10
C LEU A 304 -0.93 28.60 11.81
N ASN A 305 -0.91 28.64 13.16
CA ASN A 305 -1.51 29.75 13.91
C ASN A 305 -0.88 31.10 13.58
N ASN A 306 0.39 31.13 13.17
CA ASN A 306 1.03 32.37 12.72
C ASN A 306 0.26 32.98 11.54
N GLY A 307 -0.04 32.17 10.53
CA GLY A 307 -0.83 32.62 9.37
C GLY A 307 -2.28 32.93 9.70
N LEU A 308 -2.93 32.12 10.54
CA LEU A 308 -4.31 32.36 10.97
C LEU A 308 -4.43 33.66 11.78
N GLY A 309 -3.45 33.96 12.63
CA GLY A 309 -3.38 35.20 13.40
C GLY A 309 -3.32 36.44 12.51
N MET A 310 -2.63 36.37 11.37
CA MET A 310 -2.58 37.47 10.39
C MET A 310 -3.93 37.75 9.73
N LEU A 311 -4.84 36.77 9.72
CA LEU A 311 -6.22 36.92 9.26
C LEU A 311 -7.18 37.36 10.39
N GLY A 312 -6.65 37.68 11.58
CA GLY A 312 -7.45 38.09 12.74
C GLY A 312 -8.06 36.93 13.54
N ILE A 313 -7.64 35.69 13.29
CA ILE A 313 -8.11 34.52 14.03
C ILE A 313 -7.26 34.35 15.29
N SER A 314 -7.89 34.36 16.46
CA SER A 314 -7.18 34.12 17.73
C SER A 314 -6.51 32.74 17.76
N GLU A 315 -5.42 32.61 18.49
CA GLU A 315 -4.66 31.35 18.62
C GLU A 315 -5.56 30.17 19.02
N THR A 316 -6.41 30.34 20.04
CA THR A 316 -7.33 29.28 20.51
C THR A 316 -8.25 28.81 19.38
N VAL A 317 -8.90 29.73 18.66
CA VAL A 317 -9.76 29.37 17.52
C VAL A 317 -8.95 28.68 16.42
N GLY A 318 -7.72 29.11 16.16
CA GLY A 318 -6.83 28.47 15.20
C GLY A 318 -6.51 27.01 15.56
N GLN A 319 -6.19 26.75 16.83
CA GLN A 319 -5.98 25.38 17.34
C GLN A 319 -7.22 24.50 17.14
N TRP A 320 -8.41 25.01 17.46
CA TRP A 320 -9.68 24.30 17.25
C TRP A 320 -10.03 24.09 15.77
N LEU A 321 -9.59 24.98 14.87
CA LEU A 321 -9.76 24.82 13.41
C LEU A 321 -8.85 23.73 12.84
N ILE A 322 -7.70 23.47 13.46
CA ILE A 322 -6.75 22.42 13.05
C ILE A 322 -7.20 21.03 13.54
N LEU A 323 -7.83 20.95 14.72
CA LEU A 323 -8.23 19.70 15.37
C LEU A 323 -9.02 18.71 14.49
N PRO A 324 -10.01 19.12 13.65
CA PRO A 324 -10.73 18.19 12.78
C PRO A 324 -9.82 17.37 11.87
N ALA A 325 -8.78 17.98 11.30
CA ALA A 325 -7.81 17.27 10.46
C ALA A 325 -7.04 16.22 11.26
N GLN A 326 -6.71 16.52 12.53
CA GLN A 326 -6.06 15.57 13.41
C GLN A 326 -6.96 14.39 13.78
N MET A 327 -8.22 14.66 14.10
CA MET A 327 -9.21 13.61 14.33
C MET A 327 -9.39 12.74 13.07
N GLY A 328 -9.30 13.36 11.88
CA GLY A 328 -9.36 12.66 10.61
C GLY A 328 -8.18 11.76 10.34
N MET A 329 -6.96 12.20 10.64
CA MET A 329 -5.77 11.36 10.56
C MET A 329 -5.85 10.19 11.54
N ALA A 330 -6.32 10.43 12.78
CA ALA A 330 -6.49 9.40 13.80
C ALA A 330 -7.54 8.35 13.44
N ALA A 331 -8.73 8.78 13.01
CA ALA A 331 -9.81 7.87 12.60
C ALA A 331 -9.59 7.27 11.19
N GLY A 332 -8.72 7.91 10.39
CA GLY A 332 -8.57 7.67 8.96
C GLY A 332 -8.23 6.22 8.61
N PHE A 333 -7.47 5.52 9.45
CA PHE A 333 -7.02 4.14 9.21
C PHE A 333 -7.97 3.05 9.71
N PHE A 334 -9.05 3.41 10.43
CA PHE A 334 -9.91 2.44 11.12
C PHE A 334 -10.56 1.43 10.18
N LEU A 335 -11.05 1.92 9.05
CA LEU A 335 -11.69 1.07 8.05
C LEU A 335 -10.65 0.13 7.39
N GLN A 336 -9.47 0.65 7.11
CA GLN A 336 -8.38 -0.01 6.39
C GLN A 336 -7.80 -1.14 7.21
N TYR A 337 -7.39 -0.88 8.46
CA TYR A 337 -6.87 -1.95 9.31
C TYR A 337 -7.98 -2.97 9.65
N ALA A 338 -9.27 -2.58 9.67
CA ALA A 338 -10.36 -3.52 9.89
C ALA A 338 -10.52 -4.48 8.71
N HIS A 339 -10.52 -3.98 7.47
CA HIS A 339 -10.52 -4.81 6.27
C HIS A 339 -9.26 -5.69 6.19
N LEU A 340 -8.09 -5.15 6.50
CA LEU A 340 -6.85 -5.93 6.53
C LEU A 340 -6.92 -7.06 7.57
N THR A 341 -7.37 -6.76 8.78
CA THR A 341 -7.56 -7.76 9.86
C THR A 341 -8.56 -8.84 9.43
N GLN A 342 -9.66 -8.45 8.79
CA GLN A 342 -10.64 -9.39 8.24
C GLN A 342 -10.03 -10.29 7.16
N SER A 343 -9.24 -9.72 6.25
CA SER A 343 -8.56 -10.47 5.18
C SER A 343 -7.53 -11.46 5.75
N LEU A 344 -6.72 -11.05 6.74
CA LEU A 344 -5.79 -11.94 7.44
C LEU A 344 -6.53 -13.08 8.18
N ALA A 345 -7.67 -12.77 8.82
CA ALA A 345 -8.51 -13.79 9.47
C ALA A 345 -9.11 -14.78 8.47
N ASN A 346 -9.58 -14.30 7.32
CA ASN A 346 -10.17 -15.14 6.26
C ASN A 346 -9.15 -16.10 5.65
N SER A 347 -7.87 -15.71 5.59
CA SER A 347 -6.78 -16.58 5.18
C SER A 347 -6.20 -17.46 6.32
N ASN A 348 -6.90 -17.61 7.46
CA ASN A 348 -6.48 -18.37 8.64
C ASN A 348 -5.09 -17.99 9.19
N MET A 349 -4.73 -16.70 9.11
CA MET A 349 -3.48 -16.18 9.67
C MET A 349 -3.65 -15.69 11.10
N LEU A 350 -4.87 -15.38 11.53
CA LEU A 350 -5.18 -15.01 12.91
C LEU A 350 -5.71 -16.22 13.70
N PRO A 351 -5.50 -16.28 15.02
CA PRO A 351 -6.00 -17.36 15.85
C PRO A 351 -7.53 -17.51 15.77
N ALA A 352 -8.02 -18.76 15.65
CA ALA A 352 -9.44 -19.04 15.54
C ALA A 352 -10.26 -18.60 16.78
N CYS A 353 -9.62 -18.51 17.95
CA CYS A 353 -10.24 -18.06 19.20
C CYS A 353 -10.78 -16.62 19.14
N LEU A 354 -10.25 -15.78 18.24
CA LEU A 354 -10.73 -14.41 18.08
C LEU A 354 -12.08 -14.34 17.34
N GLY A 355 -12.51 -15.42 16.68
CA GLY A 355 -13.80 -15.47 15.99
C GLY A 355 -13.96 -14.42 14.89
N LEU A 356 -12.85 -14.02 14.25
CA LEU A 356 -12.80 -12.94 13.25
C LEU A 356 -13.00 -13.43 11.82
N LYS A 357 -13.03 -14.73 11.59
CA LYS A 357 -13.20 -15.30 10.25
C LYS A 357 -14.63 -15.11 9.76
N ASN A 358 -14.80 -14.83 8.46
CA ASN A 358 -16.09 -14.77 7.77
C ASN A 358 -17.15 -13.87 8.47
N GLN A 359 -16.75 -12.72 9.01
CA GLN A 359 -17.72 -11.80 9.60
C GLN A 359 -18.46 -11.03 8.49
N ALA A 360 -19.77 -10.84 8.68
CA ALA A 360 -20.60 -10.07 7.77
C ALA A 360 -20.32 -8.56 7.84
N THR A 361 -19.79 -8.09 8.97
CA THR A 361 -19.49 -6.68 9.25
C THR A 361 -18.05 -6.54 9.74
N THR A 362 -17.42 -5.40 9.48
CA THR A 362 -16.04 -5.10 9.92
C THR A 362 -15.91 -4.80 11.41
N LEU A 363 -17.01 -4.78 12.18
CA LEU A 363 -17.02 -4.46 13.61
C LEU A 363 -16.02 -5.27 14.44
N LYS A 364 -16.08 -6.61 14.43
CA LYS A 364 -15.18 -7.42 15.27
C LYS A 364 -13.70 -7.28 14.87
N PRO A 365 -13.33 -7.35 13.58
CA PRO A 365 -11.96 -7.05 13.15
C PRO A 365 -11.49 -5.65 13.58
N MET A 366 -12.36 -4.65 13.45
CA MET A 366 -12.07 -3.28 13.84
C MET A 366 -11.81 -3.18 15.34
N VAL A 367 -12.67 -3.77 16.18
CA VAL A 367 -12.50 -3.81 17.64
C VAL A 367 -11.21 -4.53 18.02
N ALA A 368 -10.88 -5.67 17.38
CA ALA A 368 -9.65 -6.40 17.67
C ALA A 368 -8.39 -5.59 17.34
N ALA A 369 -8.36 -4.94 16.18
CA ALA A 369 -7.25 -4.09 15.78
C ALA A 369 -7.19 -2.79 16.60
N SER A 370 -8.32 -2.18 16.94
CA SER A 370 -8.41 -1.04 17.86
C SER A 370 -7.94 -1.39 19.27
N ALA A 371 -8.21 -2.59 19.76
CA ALA A 371 -7.68 -3.05 21.05
C ALA A 371 -6.15 -3.15 21.02
N PHE A 372 -5.56 -3.57 19.90
CA PHE A 372 -4.12 -3.54 19.70
C PHE A 372 -3.59 -2.09 19.64
N GLY A 373 -4.28 -1.19 18.95
CA GLY A 373 -3.94 0.24 18.94
C GLY A 373 -4.01 0.89 20.33
N TYR A 374 -5.05 0.58 21.10
CA TYR A 374 -5.19 1.02 22.49
C TYR A 374 -4.04 0.48 23.35
N LEU A 375 -3.62 -0.79 23.16
CA LEU A 375 -2.44 -1.34 23.82
C LEU A 375 -1.18 -0.52 23.47
N LEU A 376 -0.98 -0.16 22.21
CA LEU A 376 0.15 0.70 21.82
C LEU A 376 0.09 2.07 22.51
N CYS A 377 -1.08 2.71 22.59
CA CYS A 377 -1.25 3.96 23.34
C CYS A 377 -0.87 3.78 24.82
N THR A 378 -1.32 2.68 25.46
CA THR A 378 -0.98 2.41 26.86
C THR A 378 0.53 2.16 27.06
N LEU A 379 1.19 1.46 26.13
CA LEU A 379 2.62 1.24 26.18
C LEU A 379 3.41 2.55 26.00
N SER A 380 2.95 3.44 25.12
CA SER A 380 3.52 4.78 24.95
C SER A 380 3.41 5.59 26.23
N HIS A 381 2.24 5.59 26.87
CA HIS A 381 2.03 6.34 28.10
C HIS A 381 2.81 5.80 29.30
N LEU A 382 3.06 4.49 29.35
CA LEU A 382 3.90 3.87 30.38
C LEU A 382 5.41 4.08 30.13
N SER A 383 5.82 4.35 28.89
CA SER A 383 7.22 4.46 28.48
C SER A 383 7.46 5.66 27.57
N PRO A 384 8.01 6.78 28.10
CA PRO A 384 8.34 7.96 27.29
C PRO A 384 9.31 7.67 26.14
N ALA A 385 10.16 6.65 26.29
CA ALA A 385 11.06 6.22 25.23
C ALA A 385 10.30 5.55 24.07
N PHE A 386 9.27 4.75 24.38
CA PHE A 386 8.43 4.12 23.36
C PHE A 386 7.52 5.14 22.67
N GLU A 387 7.00 6.12 23.41
CA GLU A 387 6.21 7.22 22.85
C GLU A 387 6.96 7.96 21.73
N LYS A 388 8.22 8.37 21.99
CA LYS A 388 9.08 9.01 20.99
C LYS A 388 9.40 8.09 19.80
N ALA A 389 9.52 6.79 20.05
CA ALA A 389 9.91 5.82 19.03
C ALA A 389 8.72 5.27 18.20
N LEU A 390 7.48 5.40 18.68
CA LEU A 390 6.29 4.80 18.07
C LEU A 390 6.13 5.23 16.61
N GLN A 391 6.46 6.47 16.31
CA GLN A 391 6.36 7.00 14.98
C GLN A 391 7.41 6.43 14.03
N ASN A 392 8.68 6.42 14.45
CA ASN A 392 9.76 5.78 13.71
C ASN A 392 9.49 4.28 13.50
N LEU A 393 8.86 3.61 14.47
CA LEU A 393 8.47 2.21 14.40
C LEU A 393 7.50 1.95 13.24
N PHE A 394 6.40 2.71 13.14
CA PHE A 394 5.43 2.49 12.07
C PHE A 394 5.98 2.92 10.70
N LEU A 395 6.81 3.95 10.63
CA LEU A 395 7.47 4.35 9.38
C LEU A 395 8.47 3.30 8.91
N LEU A 396 9.22 2.70 9.83
CA LEU A 396 10.09 1.58 9.49
C LEU A 396 9.26 0.42 8.94
N ALA A 397 8.15 0.05 9.59
CA ALA A 397 7.21 -0.94 9.08
C ALA A 397 6.72 -0.60 7.65
N ALA A 398 6.33 0.65 7.41
CA ALA A 398 5.87 1.15 6.11
C ALA A 398 6.92 0.96 5.00
N THR A 399 8.21 1.21 5.27
CA THR A 399 9.26 1.03 4.26
C THR A 399 9.38 -0.42 3.76
N PHE A 400 9.13 -1.41 4.63
CA PHE A 400 9.08 -2.82 4.23
C PHE A 400 7.85 -3.10 3.35
N CYS A 401 6.70 -2.55 3.71
CA CYS A 401 5.47 -2.63 2.91
C CYS A 401 5.66 -2.02 1.51
N TYR A 402 6.21 -0.81 1.44
CA TYR A 402 6.43 -0.09 0.18
C TYR A 402 7.40 -0.86 -0.72
N SER A 403 8.47 -1.39 -0.14
CA SER A 403 9.43 -2.22 -0.86
C SER A 403 8.78 -3.47 -1.45
N ALA A 404 7.97 -4.19 -0.65
CA ALA A 404 7.27 -5.38 -1.11
C ALA A 404 6.28 -5.08 -2.25
N GLN A 405 5.54 -3.98 -2.15
CA GLN A 405 4.59 -3.54 -3.17
C GLN A 405 5.29 -3.10 -4.47
N LEU A 406 6.39 -2.36 -4.38
CA LEU A 406 7.20 -1.96 -5.54
C LEU A 406 7.83 -3.17 -6.25
N ILE A 407 8.33 -4.14 -5.49
CA ILE A 407 8.80 -5.43 -6.04
C ILE A 407 7.64 -6.15 -6.73
N GLY A 408 6.46 -6.21 -6.10
CA GLY A 408 5.26 -6.78 -6.69
C GLY A 408 4.86 -6.12 -8.01
N PHE A 409 4.88 -4.78 -8.07
CA PHE A 409 4.67 -4.01 -9.30
C PHE A 409 5.70 -4.36 -10.39
N GLY A 410 6.99 -4.39 -10.03
CA GLY A 410 8.07 -4.78 -10.94
C GLY A 410 7.88 -6.18 -11.51
N MET A 411 7.52 -7.16 -10.67
CA MET A 411 7.24 -8.54 -11.08
C MET A 411 6.00 -8.63 -11.99
N LEU A 412 4.94 -7.86 -11.72
CA LEU A 412 3.75 -7.82 -12.57
C LEU A 412 4.06 -7.36 -13.99
N ARG A 413 4.98 -6.41 -14.15
CA ARG A 413 5.40 -5.91 -15.48
C ARG A 413 6.43 -6.82 -16.16
N THR A 414 7.40 -7.35 -15.42
CA THR A 414 8.52 -8.12 -16.00
C THR A 414 8.21 -9.60 -16.19
N THR A 415 7.75 -10.25 -15.12
CA THR A 415 7.58 -11.71 -15.01
C THR A 415 6.21 -12.14 -15.52
N TYR A 416 5.15 -11.47 -15.03
CA TYR A 416 3.78 -11.80 -15.41
C TYR A 416 3.31 -11.04 -16.65
N ARG A 417 3.96 -9.94 -17.05
CA ARG A 417 3.62 -9.13 -18.24
C ARG A 417 2.11 -8.90 -18.36
N CYS A 418 1.48 -8.58 -17.24
CA CYS A 418 0.04 -8.39 -17.20
C CYS A 418 -0.26 -6.95 -17.58
N ASP A 419 -0.93 -6.74 -18.70
CA ASP A 419 -1.37 -5.41 -19.11
C ASP A 419 -2.58 -4.94 -18.28
N SER A 420 -2.64 -3.64 -18.01
CA SER A 420 -3.80 -3.00 -17.40
C SER A 420 -4.53 -2.18 -18.45
N LYS A 421 -5.84 -2.40 -18.60
CA LYS A 421 -6.66 -1.64 -19.55
C LYS A 421 -7.14 -0.30 -19.01
N GLU A 422 -7.26 -0.16 -17.68
CA GLU A 422 -7.90 1.00 -17.05
C GLU A 422 -6.88 2.08 -16.66
N PHE A 423 -5.74 1.68 -16.09
CA PHE A 423 -4.68 2.60 -15.72
C PHE A 423 -3.30 1.93 -15.78
N THR A 424 -2.32 2.63 -16.36
CA THR A 424 -0.92 2.22 -16.42
C THR A 424 -0.06 3.35 -15.87
N SER A 425 0.83 3.03 -14.92
CA SER A 425 1.74 4.01 -14.31
C SER A 425 2.65 4.63 -15.38
N PRO A 426 2.73 5.97 -15.46
CA PRO A 426 3.52 6.68 -16.46
C PRO A 426 5.03 6.55 -16.23
N PHE A 427 5.46 6.41 -14.97
CA PHE A 427 6.89 6.36 -14.61
C PHE A 427 7.53 4.98 -14.74
N GLY A 428 6.68 3.94 -14.79
CA GLY A 428 7.09 2.56 -14.99
C GLY A 428 8.16 2.04 -14.02
N ILE A 429 9.02 1.14 -14.51
CA ILE A 429 10.05 0.49 -13.68
C ILE A 429 11.11 1.49 -13.19
N PRO A 430 11.63 2.45 -14.00
CA PRO A 430 12.57 3.44 -13.51
C PRO A 430 12.01 4.26 -12.34
N GLY A 431 10.74 4.66 -12.43
CA GLY A 431 10.05 5.33 -11.32
C GLY A 431 9.97 4.46 -10.07
N ALA A 432 9.60 3.19 -10.23
CA ALA A 432 9.55 2.26 -9.09
C ALA A 432 10.92 2.08 -8.41
N VAL A 433 12.02 2.07 -9.17
CA VAL A 433 13.39 2.03 -8.62
C VAL A 433 13.71 3.33 -7.88
N PHE A 434 13.35 4.49 -8.42
CA PHE A 434 13.53 5.78 -7.76
C PHE A 434 12.77 5.82 -6.41
N ALA A 435 11.48 5.50 -6.41
CA ALA A 435 10.69 5.46 -5.18
C ALA A 435 11.28 4.46 -4.16
N GLY A 436 11.68 3.27 -4.63
CA GLY A 436 12.34 2.26 -3.80
C GLY A 436 13.64 2.75 -3.18
N SER A 437 14.46 3.51 -3.91
CA SER A 437 15.70 4.09 -3.36
C SER A 437 15.43 5.13 -2.28
N VAL A 438 14.38 5.96 -2.43
CA VAL A 438 14.01 6.96 -1.42
C VAL A 438 13.51 6.28 -0.15
N TYR A 439 12.66 5.25 -0.26
CA TYR A 439 12.20 4.48 0.90
C TYR A 439 13.31 3.65 1.56
N LEU A 440 14.30 3.19 0.79
CA LEU A 440 15.50 2.58 1.36
C LEU A 440 16.31 3.58 2.18
N LEU A 441 16.49 4.81 1.68
CA LEU A 441 17.17 5.87 2.45
C LEU A 441 16.39 6.22 3.72
N LEU A 442 15.06 6.21 3.67
CA LEU A 442 14.21 6.39 4.85
C LEU A 442 14.39 5.24 5.86
N ALA A 443 14.44 3.99 5.41
CA ALA A 443 14.70 2.86 6.28
C ALA A 443 16.10 2.95 6.94
N LEU A 444 17.12 3.38 6.17
CA LEU A 444 18.48 3.60 6.68
C LEU A 444 18.57 4.80 7.64
N SER A 445 17.76 5.84 7.42
CA SER A 445 17.62 6.97 8.33
C SER A 445 17.15 6.49 9.72
N ILE A 446 16.08 5.71 9.77
CA ILE A 446 15.54 5.20 11.03
C ILE A 446 16.46 4.15 11.64
N ALA A 447 16.95 3.20 10.84
CA ALA A 447 17.84 2.15 11.31
C ALA A 447 19.21 2.66 11.81
N GLY A 448 19.66 3.80 11.26
CA GLY A 448 20.89 4.47 11.67
C GLY A 448 20.75 5.29 12.97
N GLY A 449 19.54 5.42 13.52
CA GLY A 449 19.30 6.15 14.77
C GLY A 449 19.48 7.67 14.66
N PHE A 450 19.35 8.24 13.45
CA PHE A 450 19.59 9.67 13.21
C PHE A 450 18.54 10.58 13.88
N GLN A 451 17.42 10.02 14.37
CA GLN A 451 16.34 10.72 15.08
C GLN A 451 16.59 10.85 16.58
N GLY A 452 17.61 10.18 17.12
CA GLY A 452 17.89 10.21 18.57
C GLY A 452 16.86 9.44 19.41
N ASP A 453 16.30 8.35 18.87
CA ASP A 453 15.34 7.48 19.57
C ASP A 453 16.01 6.29 20.29
N ASP A 454 17.34 6.37 20.51
CA ASP A 454 18.18 5.34 21.12
C ASP A 454 18.05 3.94 20.50
N GLY A 455 17.56 3.85 19.26
CA GLY A 455 17.31 2.58 18.57
C GLY A 455 16.08 1.81 19.08
N VAL A 456 15.23 2.44 19.90
CA VAL A 456 14.02 1.82 20.48
C VAL A 456 13.04 1.41 19.39
N ALA A 457 12.91 2.20 18.30
CA ALA A 457 12.03 1.86 17.19
C ALA A 457 12.49 0.57 16.48
N VAL A 458 13.79 0.47 16.18
CA VAL A 458 14.38 -0.70 15.53
C VAL A 458 14.28 -1.93 16.42
N ALA A 459 14.57 -1.79 17.71
CA ALA A 459 14.47 -2.88 18.68
C ALA A 459 13.01 -3.37 18.81
N SER A 460 12.05 -2.45 18.90
CA SER A 460 10.62 -2.77 18.97
C SER A 460 10.14 -3.47 17.69
N PHE A 461 10.57 -2.99 16.52
CA PHE A 461 10.24 -3.61 15.24
C PHE A 461 10.83 -5.02 15.12
N ALA A 462 12.11 -5.19 15.50
CA ALA A 462 12.78 -6.48 15.51
C ALA A 462 12.12 -7.47 16.48
N ALA A 463 11.71 -7.01 17.67
CA ALA A 463 10.95 -7.82 18.62
C ALA A 463 9.59 -8.25 18.04
N PHE A 464 8.86 -7.35 17.39
CA PHE A 464 7.61 -7.67 16.71
C PHE A 464 7.82 -8.70 15.58
N LEU A 465 8.84 -8.52 14.74
CA LEU A 465 9.18 -9.49 13.70
C LEU A 465 9.56 -10.86 14.30
N LEU A 466 10.33 -10.89 15.39
CA LEU A 466 10.69 -12.14 16.06
C LEU A 466 9.44 -12.88 16.57
N LEU A 467 8.50 -12.17 17.19
CA LEU A 467 7.23 -12.74 17.64
C LEU A 467 6.42 -13.29 16.45
N LEU A 468 6.36 -12.57 15.34
CA LEU A 468 5.72 -13.03 14.11
C LEU A 468 6.38 -14.28 13.52
N LEU A 469 7.72 -14.35 13.55
CA LEU A 469 8.46 -15.53 13.09
C LEU A 469 8.13 -16.76 13.94
N ILE A 470 8.13 -16.60 15.27
CA ILE A 470 7.75 -17.66 16.21
C ILE A 470 6.32 -18.13 15.92
N TYR A 471 5.38 -17.18 15.81
CA TYR A 471 3.97 -17.49 15.52
C TYR A 471 3.78 -18.15 14.14
N TYR A 472 4.53 -17.71 13.12
CA TYR A 472 4.49 -18.32 11.79
C TYR A 472 4.91 -19.79 11.81
N HIS A 473 6.04 -20.08 12.44
CA HIS A 473 6.60 -21.43 12.47
C HIS A 473 5.83 -22.40 13.37
N THR A 474 5.19 -21.89 14.43
CA THR A 474 4.41 -22.70 15.38
C THR A 474 2.98 -22.94 14.92
N VAL A 475 2.31 -21.92 14.36
CA VAL A 475 0.88 -21.97 14.03
C VAL A 475 0.65 -21.77 12.54
N CYS A 476 0.95 -20.57 11.99
CA CYS A 476 0.42 -20.18 10.68
C CYS A 476 0.90 -21.02 9.51
N LYS A 477 2.14 -21.54 9.53
CA LYS A 477 2.65 -22.40 8.46
C LYS A 477 1.77 -23.62 8.21
N SER A 478 1.06 -24.10 9.24
CA SER A 478 0.16 -25.24 9.15
C SER A 478 -1.31 -24.89 8.89
N THR A 479 -1.73 -23.67 9.25
CA THR A 479 -3.14 -23.25 9.21
C THR A 479 -3.50 -22.35 8.04
N GLN A 480 -2.53 -21.61 7.46
CA GLN A 480 -2.77 -20.59 6.46
C GLN A 480 -3.43 -21.16 5.20
N THR A 481 -4.47 -20.48 4.71
CA THR A 481 -5.22 -20.84 3.50
C THR A 481 -5.29 -19.68 2.52
N LEU A 482 -5.78 -19.98 1.32
CA LEU A 482 -6.11 -19.00 0.30
C LEU A 482 -7.62 -18.86 0.24
N THR A 483 -8.08 -17.60 0.20
CA THR A 483 -9.46 -17.27 -0.16
C THR A 483 -9.70 -17.52 -1.65
N LYS A 484 -10.97 -17.53 -2.08
CA LYS A 484 -11.34 -17.71 -3.50
C LYS A 484 -10.69 -16.68 -4.42
N ASP A 485 -10.69 -15.42 -4.03
CA ASP A 485 -10.11 -14.33 -4.81
C ASP A 485 -8.59 -14.46 -4.92
N GLU A 486 -7.92 -14.77 -3.81
CA GLU A 486 -6.48 -15.03 -3.80
C GLU A 486 -6.14 -16.25 -4.66
N TYR A 487 -6.91 -17.33 -4.55
CA TYR A 487 -6.70 -18.54 -5.35
C TYR A 487 -6.88 -18.26 -6.85
N ALA A 488 -7.93 -17.54 -7.24
CA ALA A 488 -8.17 -17.15 -8.62
C ALA A 488 -7.01 -16.30 -9.19
N ALA A 489 -6.48 -15.38 -8.38
CA ALA A 489 -5.31 -14.59 -8.75
C ALA A 489 -4.06 -15.47 -8.88
N VAL A 490 -3.72 -16.26 -7.87
CA VAL A 490 -2.58 -17.20 -7.89
C VAL A 490 -2.66 -18.12 -9.11
N PHE A 491 -3.82 -18.69 -9.40
CA PHE A 491 -4.06 -19.55 -10.55
C PHE A 491 -3.78 -18.81 -11.86
N LYS A 492 -4.39 -17.64 -12.05
CA LYS A 492 -4.19 -16.78 -13.23
C LYS A 492 -2.69 -16.47 -13.45
N PHE A 493 -2.00 -16.04 -12.40
CA PHE A 493 -0.59 -15.68 -12.48
C PHE A 493 0.32 -16.89 -12.71
N SER A 494 -0.03 -18.05 -12.16
CA SER A 494 0.69 -19.32 -12.40
C SER A 494 0.57 -19.76 -13.86
N VAL A 495 -0.63 -19.67 -14.46
CA VAL A 495 -0.85 -19.97 -15.88
C VAL A 495 -0.06 -19.02 -16.78
N ILE A 496 -0.06 -17.73 -16.46
CA ILE A 496 0.73 -16.72 -17.19
C ILE A 496 2.22 -17.08 -17.15
N LYS A 497 2.76 -17.34 -15.96
CA LYS A 497 4.18 -17.72 -15.77
C LYS A 497 4.53 -19.00 -16.52
N TYR A 498 3.65 -20.01 -16.47
CA TYR A 498 3.82 -21.27 -17.20
C TYR A 498 3.86 -21.05 -18.72
N ASN A 499 2.93 -20.25 -19.26
CA ASN A 499 2.87 -19.93 -20.68
C ASN A 499 4.12 -19.16 -21.13
N ALA A 500 4.55 -18.16 -20.37
CA ALA A 500 5.77 -17.41 -20.67
C ALA A 500 7.02 -18.30 -20.70
N ALA A 501 7.15 -19.23 -19.74
CA ALA A 501 8.23 -20.21 -19.70
C ALA A 501 8.19 -21.16 -20.91
N ARG A 502 6.99 -21.60 -21.33
CA ARG A 502 6.80 -22.44 -22.53
C ARG A 502 7.24 -21.72 -23.80
N PHE A 503 6.88 -20.45 -23.98
CA PHE A 503 7.31 -19.67 -25.14
C PHE A 503 8.82 -19.43 -25.17
N SER A 504 9.45 -19.19 -24.02
CA SER A 504 10.91 -19.07 -23.91
C SER A 504 11.63 -20.36 -24.32
N LYS A 505 11.17 -21.52 -23.83
CA LYS A 505 11.70 -22.84 -24.21
C LYS A 505 11.49 -23.13 -25.70
N SER A 506 10.33 -22.80 -26.26
CA SER A 506 10.06 -22.98 -27.69
C SER A 506 10.94 -22.08 -28.58
N ARG A 507 11.31 -20.88 -28.12
CA ARG A 507 12.23 -19.97 -28.83
C ARG A 507 13.67 -20.46 -28.77
N SER A 508 14.07 -21.06 -27.66
CA SER A 508 15.37 -21.74 -27.49
C SER A 508 15.51 -22.94 -28.44
N HIS A 509 14.46 -23.78 -28.59
CA HIS A 509 14.48 -24.89 -29.54
C HIS A 509 14.45 -24.47 -31.02
N ARG A 510 14.00 -23.25 -31.35
CA ARG A 510 14.06 -22.72 -32.73
C ARG A 510 15.42 -22.09 -33.08
N ARG A 511 16.31 -21.88 -32.10
CA ARG A 511 17.68 -21.37 -32.28
C ARG A 511 18.70 -22.51 -32.23
N SER A 512 18.57 -23.50 -33.13
CA SER A 512 19.61 -24.46 -33.56
C SER A 512 18.95 -25.38 -34.61
N PRO A 513 19.44 -25.47 -35.88
CA PRO A 513 20.85 -25.52 -36.27
C PRO A 513 21.19 -24.60 -37.46
N ILE A 514 21.49 -23.32 -37.19
CA ILE A 514 22.16 -22.46 -38.20
C ILE A 514 23.51 -21.96 -37.68
N THR A 515 23.71 -21.97 -36.36
CA THR A 515 25.00 -21.62 -35.73
C THR A 515 26.03 -22.75 -35.72
N LYS A 516 25.70 -23.96 -36.16
CA LYS A 516 26.69 -25.05 -36.33
C LYS A 516 27.49 -24.97 -37.63
N THR A 517 27.05 -24.18 -38.61
CA THR A 517 27.75 -24.07 -39.91
C THR A 517 28.89 -23.05 -39.91
N ILE A 518 28.93 -22.13 -38.94
CA ILE A 518 30.01 -21.13 -38.82
C ILE A 518 31.15 -21.63 -37.91
N ALA A 519 30.88 -22.57 -36.99
CA ALA A 519 31.90 -23.16 -36.13
C ALA A 519 32.74 -24.27 -36.79
N TRP A 520 32.34 -24.77 -37.97
CA TRP A 520 33.09 -25.81 -38.69
C TRP A 520 34.28 -25.27 -39.50
N ALA A 521 34.37 -23.94 -39.71
CA ALA A 521 35.48 -23.31 -40.44
C ALA A 521 36.64 -22.81 -39.55
N ALA A 522 36.55 -22.91 -38.22
CA ALA A 522 37.48 -22.25 -37.29
C ALA A 522 38.14 -23.17 -36.24
N GLY A 523 38.17 -24.49 -36.45
CA GLY A 523 38.54 -25.44 -35.39
C GLY A 523 39.49 -26.57 -35.81
N LEU A 524 40.54 -26.28 -36.57
CA LEU A 524 41.72 -27.15 -36.64
C LEU A 524 42.74 -26.62 -35.62
N VAL A 525 42.63 -27.02 -34.34
CA VAL A 525 43.73 -27.24 -33.38
C VAL A 525 43.10 -27.83 -32.10
N GLY A 526 43.59 -29.00 -31.68
CA GLY A 526 43.75 -29.37 -30.26
C GLY A 526 42.56 -30.00 -29.55
N GLU A 527 42.63 -31.32 -29.38
CA GLU A 527 41.77 -32.15 -28.53
C GLU A 527 41.78 -31.73 -27.05
N SER A 528 40.64 -31.89 -26.37
CA SER A 528 40.59 -32.63 -25.10
C SER A 528 39.17 -33.12 -24.79
N LYS A 529 39.08 -34.38 -24.36
CA LYS A 529 37.86 -35.17 -24.14
C LYS A 529 37.13 -34.75 -22.87
N ALA A 530 35.81 -34.57 -22.95
CA ALA A 530 34.90 -34.74 -21.82
C ALA A 530 33.57 -35.36 -22.28
N THR A 531 33.22 -36.48 -21.66
CA THR A 531 32.18 -37.43 -22.02
C THR A 531 30.78 -36.87 -21.76
N MET A 532 29.95 -36.75 -22.80
CA MET A 532 28.53 -36.39 -22.69
C MET A 532 27.66 -37.63 -22.43
N VAL A 533 26.88 -37.60 -21.35
CA VAL A 533 25.75 -38.50 -21.11
C VAL A 533 24.56 -38.01 -21.95
N LYS A 534 24.08 -38.85 -22.88
CA LYS A 534 22.88 -38.60 -23.70
C LYS A 534 21.61 -38.86 -22.88
N CYS A 535 20.68 -37.89 -22.84
CA CYS A 535 19.26 -38.14 -22.57
C CYS A 535 18.47 -38.18 -23.89
N PRO A 536 17.48 -39.09 -24.05
CA PRO A 536 16.73 -39.23 -25.31
C PRO A 536 15.64 -38.17 -25.51
N GLU A 537 15.40 -37.86 -26.78
CA GLU A 537 14.42 -36.89 -27.31
C GLU A 537 12.97 -37.22 -26.89
N ALA A 538 12.25 -36.21 -26.39
CA ALA A 538 10.81 -36.29 -26.16
C ALA A 538 10.03 -35.77 -27.38
N LYS A 539 9.13 -36.62 -27.88
CA LYS A 539 8.26 -36.40 -29.05
C LYS A 539 7.27 -35.24 -28.86
N THR A 540 7.09 -34.49 -29.95
CA THR A 540 6.12 -33.42 -30.19
C THR A 540 4.67 -33.87 -29.92
N ILE A 541 3.91 -33.10 -29.12
CA ILE A 541 2.45 -33.19 -29.05
C ILE A 541 1.83 -31.82 -29.33
N THR A 542 1.15 -31.74 -30.46
CA THR A 542 0.31 -30.62 -30.88
C THR A 542 -1.10 -30.86 -30.33
N VAL A 543 -1.63 -29.95 -29.51
CA VAL A 543 -3.04 -30.02 -29.06
C VAL A 543 -3.85 -29.03 -29.88
N LYS A 544 -4.79 -29.56 -30.66
CA LYS A 544 -5.87 -28.83 -31.33
C LYS A 544 -7.00 -28.59 -30.32
N THR A 545 -7.32 -27.32 -30.08
CA THR A 545 -8.51 -26.90 -29.34
C THR A 545 -9.72 -26.90 -30.26
N GLN A 546 -10.75 -27.69 -29.98
CA GLN A 546 -12.08 -27.45 -30.52
C GLN A 546 -13.19 -28.03 -29.63
N ARG A 547 -14.10 -27.13 -29.24
CA ARG A 547 -15.54 -27.31 -28.95
C ARG A 547 -15.98 -28.33 -27.89
N SER A 548 -16.32 -27.82 -26.70
CA SER A 548 -17.54 -28.19 -25.96
C SER A 548 -17.83 -27.19 -24.84
N LEU A 549 -18.49 -26.08 -25.20
CA LEU A 549 -19.16 -25.16 -24.26
C LEU A 549 -20.51 -24.75 -24.86
N ALA A 550 -21.28 -25.76 -25.27
CA ALA A 550 -22.65 -25.60 -25.73
C ALA A 550 -23.45 -26.81 -25.25
N GLN A 551 -23.74 -26.83 -23.95
CA GLN A 551 -24.79 -27.62 -23.32
C GLN A 551 -24.82 -27.22 -21.85
N LEU A 552 -25.62 -26.20 -21.55
CA LEU A 552 -26.25 -25.90 -20.25
C LEU A 552 -27.03 -24.58 -20.46
N ALA A 553 -28.18 -24.70 -21.10
CA ALA A 553 -29.24 -23.70 -21.05
C ALA A 553 -30.47 -24.39 -20.44
N PRO A 554 -31.11 -23.83 -19.40
CA PRO A 554 -32.42 -24.29 -18.96
C PRO A 554 -33.50 -23.74 -19.89
N HIS A 555 -34.46 -24.59 -20.23
CA HIS A 555 -35.72 -24.19 -20.84
C HIS A 555 -36.54 -23.37 -19.82
N ASP A 556 -36.96 -22.15 -20.19
CA ASP A 556 -38.38 -21.78 -20.14
C ASP A 556 -38.67 -20.40 -20.79
N ALA A 557 -39.57 -20.48 -21.77
CA ALA A 557 -40.65 -19.59 -22.19
C ALA A 557 -40.57 -18.03 -22.10
N THR A 558 -40.77 -17.45 -23.30
CA THR A 558 -41.55 -16.24 -23.65
C THR A 558 -40.89 -14.84 -23.68
N GLY A 559 -40.73 -14.35 -24.92
CA GLY A 559 -41.11 -12.99 -25.33
C GLY A 559 -40.12 -11.85 -25.08
N ASN A 560 -39.28 -11.51 -26.07
CA ASN A 560 -39.49 -10.34 -26.95
C ASN A 560 -38.23 -10.07 -27.79
N SER A 561 -38.48 -9.64 -29.03
CA SER A 561 -37.56 -9.55 -30.15
C SER A 561 -36.73 -8.25 -30.18
N GLN A 562 -35.59 -8.31 -30.88
CA GLN A 562 -34.83 -7.20 -31.48
C GLN A 562 -33.98 -6.28 -30.58
N ARG A 563 -32.69 -6.62 -30.47
CA ARG A 563 -31.52 -5.80 -30.89
C ARG A 563 -30.24 -6.52 -30.45
N VAL A 564 -29.12 -6.16 -31.09
CA VAL A 564 -27.73 -6.59 -30.82
C VAL A 564 -27.24 -7.77 -31.68
N ASP A 565 -27.21 -7.55 -33.00
CA ASP A 565 -26.23 -8.18 -33.89
C ASP A 565 -25.38 -7.07 -34.52
N ARG A 566 -24.25 -6.75 -33.88
CA ARG A 566 -23.06 -6.09 -34.46
C ARG A 566 -22.05 -5.89 -33.33
N CYS A 567 -21.04 -6.75 -33.26
CA CYS A 567 -19.66 -6.49 -32.80
C CYS A 567 -18.97 -7.79 -32.40
N LEU A 568 -18.66 -8.65 -33.38
CA LEU A 568 -17.68 -9.73 -33.21
C LEU A 568 -16.94 -9.89 -34.54
N GLY A 569 -15.91 -9.05 -34.71
CA GLY A 569 -15.03 -9.08 -35.86
C GLY A 569 -13.85 -8.17 -35.63
N CYS A 570 -12.81 -8.70 -34.98
CA CYS A 570 -11.39 -8.35 -35.21
C CYS A 570 -10.50 -9.04 -34.16
N VAL A 571 -10.04 -10.25 -34.48
CA VAL A 571 -8.72 -10.75 -34.06
C VAL A 571 -8.15 -11.55 -35.24
N LYS A 572 -7.16 -10.97 -35.92
CA LYS A 572 -6.14 -11.68 -36.69
C LYS A 572 -4.79 -11.19 -36.20
#